data_AF-A0A952J8Y2-F1
#
_entry.id   AF-A0A952J8Y2-F1
#
_cell.length_a   1.000
_cell.length_b   1.000
_cell.length_c   1.000
_cell.angle_alpha   90.00
_cell.angle_beta   90.00
_cell.angle_gamma   90.00
#
_symmetry.space_group_name_H-M   'P 1'
#
loop_
_entity.id
_entity.type
_entity.pdbx_description
1 polymer ?
#
loop_
_entity_poly.entity_id
_entity_poly.type
_entity_poly.pdbx_seq_one_letter_code
_entity_poly.pdbx_strand_id
1 'polypeptide(L)'
;MTNLYWWSNDRINKKQGISLYSLAFTALLLLFSTLSFSQAPDPADIAAGKALFKANCAACHNPTQNGTGPALKGVLARWEAAGDYKGKTGKQMLHEWIRNWNTPVKEGYPHAIEMSNWSPSQMTLFPALKDDEIDKILLYVDNSDVKPAGAATAGAQGAAPAAETGAKAPAMAIYLFLGVLVALVVILVSVTSKLNNVLAAKNGEEVKPSTPFWKSRKLLATLIILATIFVFYNLVDGAIHLGRQQGYQPAQPIKFSHQLHAGKHKIECQYCHSTAAQGKHSNIPSVNTCMNCHKNVQKGPEFGTTEIAKIYAAAGWDPDQGKYVNEPKPIEWVRIHNLPEHVYFNHAQHVNAGKIACQNCHGPVEEMKEVYQFAPLSMGWCINCHRNTEVQFANNNYYSIYEKIHEELKSKKLDKVTVETIGGTECQKCHY
;
A
#
# COMPACT_ATOMS: atom_id res chain seq x y z
N MET A 1 -10.46 -54.97 -96.98
CA MET A 1 -9.39 -54.59 -97.93
C MET A 1 -8.97 -53.16 -97.61
N THR A 2 -7.66 -52.97 -97.45
CA THR A 2 -6.85 -51.75 -97.73
C THR A 2 -7.23 -50.39 -97.10
N ASN A 3 -6.35 -49.97 -96.18
CA ASN A 3 -5.72 -48.66 -95.99
C ASN A 3 -6.07 -47.53 -96.99
N LEU A 4 -6.18 -46.28 -96.49
CA LEU A 4 -5.10 -45.28 -96.62
C LEU A 4 -5.47 -43.93 -95.97
N TYR A 5 -4.43 -43.30 -95.42
CA TYR A 5 -4.34 -42.01 -94.76
C TYR A 5 -4.55 -40.82 -95.72
N TRP A 6 -5.10 -39.71 -95.24
CA TRP A 6 -4.45 -38.39 -95.34
C TRP A 6 -5.10 -37.34 -94.41
N TRP A 7 -4.32 -36.32 -94.07
CA TRP A 7 -4.53 -35.30 -93.04
C TRP A 7 -4.53 -33.90 -93.68
N SER A 8 -5.49 -33.03 -93.36
CA SER A 8 -5.30 -31.57 -93.22
C SER A 8 -6.62 -30.98 -92.68
N ASN A 9 -6.68 -30.29 -91.53
CA ASN A 9 -6.04 -29.04 -91.10
C ASN A 9 -6.49 -27.82 -91.93
N ASP A 10 -7.53 -27.11 -91.49
CA ASP A 10 -7.46 -25.71 -91.01
C ASP A 10 -8.80 -24.95 -91.10
N ARG A 11 -9.25 -24.50 -89.91
CA ARG A 11 -9.82 -23.18 -89.53
C ARG A 11 -10.93 -23.36 -88.48
N ILE A 12 -10.64 -23.16 -87.18
CA ILE A 12 -10.56 -21.85 -86.47
C ILE A 12 -11.94 -21.16 -86.46
N ASN A 13 -12.57 -20.83 -85.33
CA ASN A 13 -12.22 -21.02 -83.92
C ASN A 13 -13.49 -20.96 -83.05
N LYS A 14 -13.44 -21.74 -81.97
CA LYS A 14 -14.46 -21.99 -80.95
C LYS A 14 -15.07 -20.72 -80.34
N LYS A 15 -16.40 -20.70 -80.32
CA LYS A 15 -17.17 -19.94 -79.33
C LYS A 15 -16.92 -20.54 -77.92
N GLN A 16 -16.70 -19.62 -76.99
CA GLN A 16 -17.18 -19.64 -75.60
C GLN A 16 -16.97 -20.93 -74.79
N GLY A 17 -15.98 -20.87 -73.91
CA GLY A 17 -15.83 -21.76 -72.78
C GLY A 17 -15.02 -21.06 -71.70
N ILE A 18 -15.57 -20.01 -71.09
CA ILE A 18 -14.99 -19.45 -69.87
C ILE A 18 -15.15 -20.54 -68.80
N SER A 19 -14.02 -21.17 -68.51
CA SER A 19 -13.87 -22.23 -67.53
C SER A 19 -14.48 -21.80 -66.18
N LEU A 20 -15.34 -22.65 -65.61
CA LEU A 20 -15.93 -22.52 -64.28
C LEU A 20 -14.89 -22.25 -63.17
N TYR A 21 -13.61 -22.55 -63.42
CA TYR A 21 -12.50 -22.23 -62.52
C TYR A 21 -12.15 -20.73 -62.47
N SER A 22 -12.43 -19.95 -63.53
CA SER A 22 -12.15 -18.49 -63.56
C SER A 22 -13.21 -17.68 -62.81
N LEU A 23 -14.47 -18.14 -62.80
CA LEU A 23 -15.56 -17.54 -62.01
C LEU A 23 -15.44 -17.90 -60.52
N ALA A 24 -14.98 -19.11 -60.18
CA ALA A 24 -14.72 -19.48 -58.79
C ALA A 24 -13.51 -18.72 -58.20
N PHE A 25 -12.46 -18.44 -58.99
CA PHE A 25 -11.29 -17.70 -58.52
C PHE A 25 -11.55 -16.20 -58.38
N THR A 26 -12.36 -15.60 -59.25
CA THR A 26 -12.78 -14.19 -59.14
C THR A 26 -13.84 -13.98 -58.05
N ALA A 27 -14.74 -14.94 -57.82
CA ALA A 27 -15.67 -14.90 -56.69
C ALA A 27 -14.96 -15.08 -55.34
N LEU A 28 -13.90 -15.91 -55.27
CA LEU A 28 -13.10 -16.08 -54.05
C LEU A 28 -12.24 -14.86 -53.74
N LEU A 29 -11.72 -14.16 -54.76
CA LEU A 29 -11.02 -12.87 -54.61
C LEU A 29 -11.97 -11.71 -54.22
N LEU A 30 -13.21 -11.71 -54.72
CA LEU A 30 -14.23 -10.72 -54.30
C LEU A 30 -14.83 -11.01 -52.91
N LEU A 31 -14.91 -12.28 -52.50
CA LEU A 31 -15.29 -12.67 -51.13
C LEU A 31 -14.17 -12.41 -50.11
N PHE A 32 -12.91 -12.37 -50.53
CA PHE A 32 -11.79 -11.94 -49.67
C PHE A 32 -11.66 -10.42 -49.53
N SER A 33 -12.36 -9.64 -50.35
CA SER A 33 -12.26 -8.16 -50.38
C SER A 33 -13.23 -7.47 -49.41
N THR A 34 -14.13 -8.21 -48.74
CA THR A 34 -15.18 -7.63 -47.86
C THR A 34 -15.08 -8.05 -46.39
N LEU A 35 -14.04 -8.78 -46.01
CA LEU A 35 -13.68 -9.01 -44.61
C LEU A 35 -12.78 -7.89 -44.10
N SER A 36 -13.32 -6.67 -44.03
CA SER A 36 -12.80 -5.68 -43.09
C SER A 36 -13.13 -6.18 -41.69
N PHE A 37 -12.24 -7.01 -41.14
CA PHE A 37 -12.24 -7.29 -39.71
C PHE A 37 -12.18 -5.95 -38.99
N SER A 38 -13.25 -5.59 -38.28
CA SER A 38 -13.18 -4.60 -37.22
C SER A 38 -12.27 -5.20 -36.15
N GLN A 39 -10.97 -4.92 -36.25
CA GLN A 39 -10.02 -5.29 -35.21
C GLN A 39 -10.51 -4.62 -33.92
N ALA A 40 -10.78 -5.44 -32.91
CA ALA A 40 -10.94 -4.93 -31.56
C ALA A 40 -9.71 -4.05 -31.23
N PRO A 41 -9.88 -2.94 -30.50
CA PRO A 41 -8.79 -2.00 -30.27
C PRO A 41 -7.57 -2.69 -29.66
N ASP A 42 -6.37 -2.37 -30.15
CA ASP A 42 -5.14 -2.99 -29.69
C ASP A 42 -4.97 -2.78 -28.16
N PRO A 43 -4.88 -3.85 -27.36
CA PRO A 43 -4.62 -3.74 -25.92
C PRO A 43 -3.37 -2.91 -25.57
N ALA A 44 -2.37 -2.88 -26.45
CA ALA A 44 -1.17 -2.06 -26.28
C ALA A 44 -1.48 -0.56 -26.36
N ASP A 45 -2.37 -0.16 -27.28
CA ASP A 45 -2.79 1.24 -27.42
C ASP A 45 -3.66 1.71 -26.25
N ILE A 46 -4.52 0.83 -25.71
CA ILE A 46 -5.27 1.10 -24.47
C ILE A 46 -4.31 1.30 -23.29
N ALA A 47 -3.26 0.47 -23.19
CA ALA A 47 -2.26 0.60 -22.12
C ALA A 47 -1.42 1.89 -22.26
N ALA A 48 -1.02 2.25 -23.48
CA ALA A 48 -0.32 3.51 -23.77
C ALA A 48 -1.21 4.73 -23.47
N GLY A 49 -2.48 4.68 -23.90
CA GLY A 49 -3.50 5.69 -23.60
C GLY A 49 -3.73 5.88 -22.11
N LYS A 50 -3.77 4.77 -21.34
CA LYS A 50 -3.86 4.81 -19.87
C LYS A 50 -2.68 5.52 -19.23
N ALA A 51 -1.46 5.27 -19.71
CA ALA A 51 -0.26 5.93 -19.20
C ALA A 51 -0.29 7.44 -19.46
N LEU A 52 -0.63 7.84 -20.69
CA LEU A 52 -0.78 9.24 -21.08
C LEU A 52 -1.90 9.95 -20.29
N PHE A 53 -3.04 9.28 -20.11
CA PHE A 53 -4.15 9.80 -19.32
C PHE A 53 -3.77 9.99 -17.86
N LYS A 54 -3.06 9.02 -17.26
CA LYS A 54 -2.60 9.11 -15.87
C LYS A 54 -1.60 10.25 -15.67
N ALA A 55 -0.75 10.50 -16.65
CA ALA A 55 0.26 11.56 -16.58
C ALA A 55 -0.35 12.96 -16.72
N ASN A 56 -1.35 13.13 -17.59
CA ASN A 56 -1.79 14.47 -18.02
C ASN A 56 -3.22 14.84 -17.58
N CYS A 57 -4.13 13.87 -17.43
CA CYS A 57 -5.57 14.15 -17.33
C CYS A 57 -6.21 13.66 -16.01
N ALA A 58 -5.66 12.62 -15.40
CA ALA A 58 -6.25 11.93 -14.24
C ALA A 58 -6.31 12.77 -12.96
N ALA A 59 -5.63 13.92 -12.91
CA ALA A 59 -5.73 14.86 -11.80
C ALA A 59 -7.11 15.54 -11.72
N CYS A 60 -7.78 15.74 -12.87
CA CYS A 60 -9.04 16.49 -12.96
C CYS A 60 -10.20 15.67 -13.54
N HIS A 61 -9.91 14.69 -14.41
CA HIS A 61 -10.91 13.89 -15.11
C HIS A 61 -10.92 12.43 -14.66
N ASN A 62 -12.10 11.83 -14.71
CA ASN A 62 -12.31 10.39 -14.57
C ASN A 62 -13.12 9.89 -15.79
N PRO A 63 -12.84 8.69 -16.33
CA PRO A 63 -13.63 8.15 -17.44
C PRO A 63 -15.13 8.06 -17.12
N THR A 64 -15.51 7.63 -15.93
CA THR A 64 -16.91 7.25 -15.63
C THR A 64 -17.64 8.21 -14.69
N GLN A 65 -16.92 9.11 -14.02
CA GLN A 65 -17.47 9.97 -12.98
C GLN A 65 -17.07 11.44 -13.18
N ASN A 66 -17.92 12.34 -12.71
CA ASN A 66 -17.61 13.77 -12.68
C ASN A 66 -16.63 14.07 -11.53
N GLY A 67 -15.71 14.99 -11.75
CA GLY A 67 -14.76 15.49 -10.75
C GLY A 67 -14.54 16.99 -10.94
N THR A 68 -13.28 17.45 -10.96
CA THR A 68 -12.95 18.83 -11.36
C THR A 68 -13.36 19.12 -12.80
N GLY A 69 -13.32 18.10 -13.67
CA GLY A 69 -13.92 18.09 -15.01
C GLY A 69 -14.99 17.00 -15.17
N PRO A 70 -15.77 17.02 -16.26
CA PRO A 70 -16.84 16.05 -16.49
C PRO A 70 -16.29 14.64 -16.80
N ALA A 71 -17.16 13.64 -16.63
CA ALA A 71 -16.90 12.25 -17.01
C ALA A 71 -16.58 12.13 -18.50
N LEU A 72 -15.46 11.48 -18.85
CA LEU A 72 -14.96 11.50 -20.23
C LEU A 72 -15.41 10.32 -21.10
N LYS A 73 -16.00 9.26 -20.56
CA LYS A 73 -16.50 8.13 -21.35
C LYS A 73 -17.56 8.62 -22.33
N GLY A 74 -17.37 8.32 -23.61
CA GLY A 74 -18.18 8.80 -24.72
C GLY A 74 -17.95 10.26 -25.09
N VAL A 75 -16.85 10.89 -24.67
CA VAL A 75 -16.58 12.31 -24.98
C VAL A 75 -16.42 12.55 -26.47
N LEU A 76 -15.76 11.64 -27.21
CA LEU A 76 -15.61 11.76 -28.66
C LEU A 76 -16.98 11.81 -29.35
N ALA A 77 -17.86 10.86 -29.02
CA ALA A 77 -19.21 10.83 -29.55
C ALA A 77 -20.02 12.10 -29.23
N ARG A 78 -19.85 12.68 -28.03
CA ARG A 78 -20.51 13.95 -27.67
C ARG A 78 -20.03 15.12 -28.51
N TRP A 79 -18.73 15.20 -28.77
CA TRP A 79 -18.13 16.26 -29.59
C TRP A 79 -18.45 16.09 -31.08
N GLU A 80 -18.52 14.86 -31.58
CA GLU A 80 -19.00 14.57 -32.93
C GLU A 80 -20.49 14.90 -33.08
N ALA A 81 -21.32 14.59 -32.08
CA ALA A 81 -22.74 14.93 -32.08
C ALA A 81 -23.00 16.45 -31.99
N ALA A 82 -22.07 17.22 -31.42
CA ALA A 82 -22.14 18.68 -31.38
C ALA A 82 -21.89 19.35 -32.74
N GLY A 83 -21.47 18.57 -33.75
CA GLY A 83 -21.37 18.99 -35.15
C GLY A 83 -20.07 19.72 -35.50
N ASP A 84 -19.82 19.78 -36.80
CA ASP A 84 -18.64 20.40 -37.39
C ASP A 84 -18.70 21.92 -37.29
N TYR A 85 -17.53 22.56 -37.11
CA TYR A 85 -17.44 24.00 -36.96
C TYR A 85 -16.29 24.57 -37.78
N LYS A 86 -16.57 25.58 -38.61
CA LYS A 86 -15.59 26.25 -39.48
C LYS A 86 -14.71 25.28 -40.30
N GLY A 87 -15.31 24.21 -40.80
CA GLY A 87 -14.63 23.21 -41.65
C GLY A 87 -13.78 22.20 -40.88
N LYS A 88 -13.82 22.19 -39.54
CA LYS A 88 -13.21 21.17 -38.68
C LYS A 88 -14.28 20.23 -38.15
N THR A 89 -13.98 18.93 -38.12
CA THR A 89 -14.91 17.92 -37.57
C THR A 89 -15.00 18.00 -36.06
N GLY A 90 -16.08 17.49 -35.45
CA GLY A 90 -16.18 17.40 -33.99
C GLY A 90 -14.97 16.72 -33.31
N LYS A 91 -14.39 15.69 -33.96
CA LYS A 91 -13.13 15.07 -33.54
C LYS A 91 -11.95 16.05 -33.57
N GLN A 92 -11.78 16.80 -34.66
CA GLN A 92 -10.70 17.80 -34.79
C GLN A 92 -10.86 18.93 -33.77
N MET A 93 -12.09 19.36 -33.52
CA MET A 93 -12.41 20.34 -32.48
C MET A 93 -12.06 19.82 -31.08
N LEU A 94 -12.31 18.54 -30.80
CA LEU A 94 -11.92 17.90 -29.54
C LEU A 94 -10.39 17.83 -29.38
N HIS A 95 -9.65 17.52 -30.44
CA HIS A 95 -8.18 17.49 -30.40
C HIS A 95 -7.61 18.88 -30.11
N GLU A 96 -8.16 19.93 -30.72
CA GLU A 96 -7.78 21.31 -30.43
C GLU A 96 -8.15 21.73 -29.01
N TRP A 97 -9.33 21.34 -28.53
CA TRP A 97 -9.74 21.57 -27.15
C TRP A 97 -8.77 20.95 -26.15
N ILE A 98 -8.36 19.69 -26.38
CA ILE A 98 -7.44 18.98 -25.49
C ILE A 98 -6.08 19.66 -25.42
N ARG A 99 -5.57 20.20 -26.54
CA ARG A 99 -4.31 20.96 -26.54
C ARG A 99 -4.46 22.33 -25.91
N ASN A 100 -5.54 23.02 -26.27
CA ASN A 100 -5.81 24.39 -25.87
C ASN A 100 -7.31 24.70 -25.93
N TRP A 101 -7.98 24.54 -24.79
CA TRP A 101 -9.41 24.81 -24.64
C TRP A 101 -9.81 26.24 -25.04
N ASN A 102 -8.90 27.20 -24.90
CA ASN A 102 -9.17 28.61 -25.19
C ASN A 102 -9.32 28.88 -26.71
N THR A 103 -8.73 28.05 -27.57
CA THR A 103 -8.81 28.24 -29.02
C THR A 103 -10.24 28.03 -29.54
N PRO A 104 -10.90 26.87 -29.33
CA PRO A 104 -12.30 26.70 -29.73
C PRO A 104 -13.28 27.70 -29.10
N VAL A 105 -13.02 28.15 -27.87
CA VAL A 105 -13.84 29.16 -27.18
C VAL A 105 -13.72 30.52 -27.86
N LYS A 106 -12.49 30.98 -28.14
CA LYS A 106 -12.25 32.25 -28.87
C LYS A 106 -12.76 32.19 -30.31
N GLU A 107 -12.69 31.04 -30.95
CA GLU A 107 -13.25 30.83 -32.29
C GLU A 107 -14.79 30.85 -32.31
N GLY A 108 -15.44 30.82 -31.14
CA GLY A 108 -16.89 30.92 -30.98
C GLY A 108 -17.63 29.60 -31.10
N TYR A 109 -16.97 28.45 -30.95
CA TYR A 109 -17.64 27.16 -31.07
C TYR A 109 -18.63 26.95 -29.89
N PRO A 110 -19.94 26.79 -30.14
CA PRO A 110 -20.95 26.79 -29.07
C PRO A 110 -20.71 25.72 -28.00
N HIS A 111 -20.34 24.51 -28.39
CA HIS A 111 -20.09 23.41 -27.45
C HIS A 111 -18.85 23.65 -26.58
N ALA A 112 -17.80 24.27 -27.12
CA ALA A 112 -16.63 24.65 -26.35
C ALA A 112 -16.94 25.76 -25.32
N ILE A 113 -17.77 26.74 -25.69
CA ILE A 113 -18.22 27.80 -24.77
C ILE A 113 -19.03 27.18 -23.63
N GLU A 114 -19.97 26.30 -23.93
CA GLU A 114 -20.75 25.56 -22.92
C GLU A 114 -19.84 24.79 -21.97
N MET A 115 -18.89 24.02 -22.52
CA MET A 115 -17.95 23.23 -21.72
C MET A 115 -17.03 24.09 -20.85
N SER A 116 -16.65 25.27 -21.33
CA SER A 116 -15.82 26.21 -20.55
C SER A 116 -16.52 26.76 -19.31
N ASN A 117 -17.86 26.75 -19.29
CA ASN A 117 -18.67 27.19 -18.16
C ASN A 117 -19.03 26.06 -17.19
N TRP A 118 -18.62 24.82 -17.47
CA TRP A 118 -18.99 23.65 -16.65
C TRP A 118 -18.37 23.66 -15.25
N SER A 119 -17.14 24.15 -15.12
CA SER A 119 -16.43 24.25 -13.84
C SER A 119 -15.70 25.59 -13.72
N PRO A 120 -15.63 26.19 -12.52
CA PRO A 120 -14.83 27.39 -12.29
C PRO A 120 -13.31 27.15 -12.45
N SER A 121 -12.86 25.89 -12.45
CA SER A 121 -11.45 25.54 -12.68
C SER A 121 -11.15 25.38 -14.18
N GLN A 122 -10.17 26.15 -14.66
CA GLN A 122 -9.75 26.10 -16.06
C GLN A 122 -8.85 24.88 -16.34
N MET A 123 -9.01 24.28 -17.52
CA MET A 123 -8.18 23.16 -17.96
C MET A 123 -6.75 23.62 -18.29
N THR A 124 -5.75 22.84 -17.86
CA THR A 124 -4.35 23.05 -18.20
C THR A 124 -4.12 22.91 -19.70
N LEU A 125 -3.12 23.62 -20.25
CA LEU A 125 -2.76 23.53 -21.68
C LEU A 125 -1.82 22.35 -21.93
N PHE A 126 -2.08 21.58 -22.99
CA PHE A 126 -1.28 20.42 -23.38
C PHE A 126 -0.76 20.54 -24.82
N PRO A 127 0.02 21.59 -25.16
CA PRO A 127 0.48 21.84 -26.53
C PRO A 127 1.42 20.75 -27.06
N ALA A 128 2.02 19.94 -26.17
CA ALA A 128 2.94 18.88 -26.53
C ALA A 128 2.27 17.58 -27.00
N LEU A 129 0.96 17.41 -26.78
CA LEU A 129 0.25 16.18 -27.15
C LEU A 129 0.00 16.09 -28.66
N LYS A 130 0.46 15.00 -29.27
CA LYS A 130 0.24 14.69 -30.69
C LYS A 130 -1.14 14.05 -30.93
N ASP A 131 -1.61 14.05 -32.17
CA ASP A 131 -2.94 13.51 -32.50
C ASP A 131 -3.03 12.02 -32.18
N ASP A 132 -1.96 11.25 -32.40
CA ASP A 132 -1.92 9.81 -32.09
C ASP A 132 -1.97 9.54 -30.59
N GLU A 133 -1.34 10.40 -29.78
CA GLU A 133 -1.38 10.33 -28.32
C GLU A 133 -2.77 10.66 -27.78
N ILE A 134 -3.43 11.68 -28.35
CA ILE A 134 -4.80 12.05 -28.02
C ILE A 134 -5.76 10.91 -28.38
N ASP A 135 -5.62 10.32 -29.57
CA ASP A 135 -6.44 9.18 -30.01
C ASP A 135 -6.31 7.99 -29.05
N LYS A 136 -5.09 7.68 -28.58
CA LYS A 136 -4.86 6.63 -27.57
C LYS A 136 -5.51 6.98 -26.23
N ILE A 137 -5.45 8.23 -25.78
CA ILE A 137 -6.13 8.68 -24.56
C ILE A 137 -7.65 8.48 -24.68
N LEU A 138 -8.25 8.92 -25.79
CA LEU A 138 -9.68 8.79 -26.04
C LEU A 138 -10.09 7.30 -26.11
N LEU A 139 -9.27 6.47 -26.76
CA LEU A 139 -9.48 5.04 -26.83
C LEU A 139 -9.48 4.37 -25.45
N TYR A 140 -8.54 4.75 -24.57
CA TYR A 140 -8.52 4.27 -23.19
C TYR A 140 -9.75 4.72 -22.40
N VAL A 141 -10.16 5.97 -22.55
CA VAL A 141 -11.31 6.54 -21.83
C VAL A 141 -12.60 5.79 -22.16
N ASP A 142 -12.83 5.43 -23.43
CA ASP A 142 -14.01 4.67 -23.84
C ASP A 142 -13.96 3.19 -23.45
N ASN A 143 -12.75 2.64 -23.26
CA ASN A 143 -12.50 1.25 -22.88
C ASN A 143 -11.95 1.09 -21.45
N SER A 144 -12.22 2.04 -20.56
CA SER A 144 -11.63 2.08 -19.20
C SER A 144 -12.00 0.89 -18.32
N ASP A 145 -13.05 0.15 -18.70
CA ASP A 145 -13.55 -1.04 -18.01
C ASP A 145 -12.82 -2.34 -18.43
N VAL A 146 -12.03 -2.28 -19.52
CA VAL A 146 -11.26 -3.41 -20.03
C VAL A 146 -9.99 -3.57 -19.17
N LYS A 147 -9.95 -4.66 -18.38
CA LYS A 147 -8.78 -5.05 -17.60
C LYS A 147 -7.64 -5.40 -18.57
N PRO A 148 -6.46 -4.75 -18.50
CA PRO A 148 -5.36 -5.08 -19.39
C PRO A 148 -4.91 -6.52 -19.17
N ALA A 149 -4.80 -7.30 -20.24
CA ALA A 149 -4.08 -8.56 -20.22
C ALA A 149 -2.58 -8.26 -20.09
N GLY A 150 -2.00 -8.61 -18.94
CA GLY A 150 -0.57 -8.86 -18.74
C GLY A 150 0.41 -7.76 -19.16
N ALA A 151 0.68 -6.81 -18.26
CA ALA A 151 1.99 -6.15 -18.26
C ALA A 151 2.99 -7.08 -17.56
N ALA A 152 3.75 -7.84 -18.35
CA ALA A 152 4.95 -8.50 -17.85
C ALA A 152 5.97 -7.43 -17.46
N THR A 153 6.17 -7.23 -16.16
CA THR A 153 7.31 -6.47 -15.65
C THR A 153 8.57 -7.29 -15.91
N ALA A 154 9.43 -6.78 -16.80
CA ALA A 154 10.80 -7.23 -16.92
C ALA A 154 11.51 -7.07 -15.57
N GLY A 155 11.88 -8.19 -14.97
CA GLY A 155 12.55 -8.23 -13.68
C GLY A 155 13.97 -7.71 -13.78
N ALA A 156 14.26 -6.63 -13.06
CA ALA A 156 15.60 -6.31 -12.63
C ALA A 156 15.96 -7.23 -11.45
N GLN A 157 16.86 -8.18 -11.69
CA GLN A 157 17.49 -9.00 -10.67
C GLN A 157 18.44 -8.13 -9.85
N GLY A 158 17.98 -7.73 -8.66
CA GLY A 158 18.83 -7.27 -7.57
C GLY A 158 18.71 -8.27 -6.43
N ALA A 159 19.77 -9.04 -6.20
CA ALA A 159 19.85 -10.01 -5.11
C ALA A 159 19.72 -9.29 -3.76
N ALA A 160 18.64 -9.60 -3.02
CA ALA A 160 18.53 -9.27 -1.61
C ALA A 160 19.18 -10.39 -0.77
N PRO A 161 19.91 -10.05 0.31
CA PRO A 161 20.52 -11.05 1.17
C PRO A 161 19.44 -11.87 1.88
N ALA A 162 19.71 -13.16 2.03
CA ALA A 162 18.84 -14.10 2.71
C ALA A 162 18.56 -13.62 4.14
N ALA A 163 17.32 -13.23 4.39
CA ALA A 163 16.80 -13.12 5.75
C ALA A 163 16.72 -14.55 6.30
N GLU A 164 17.55 -14.85 7.30
CA GLU A 164 17.38 -16.01 8.16
C GLU A 164 16.02 -15.89 8.86
N THR A 165 15.02 -16.51 8.26
CA THR A 165 13.76 -16.80 8.93
C THR A 165 14.07 -17.91 9.94
N GLY A 166 14.35 -17.51 11.17
CA GLY A 166 14.27 -18.38 12.34
C GLY A 166 12.84 -18.89 12.46
N ALA A 167 12.51 -19.92 11.67
CA ALA A 167 11.27 -20.64 11.78
C ALA A 167 11.22 -21.22 13.19
N LYS A 168 10.40 -20.61 14.07
CA LYS A 168 10.01 -21.25 15.32
C LYS A 168 9.38 -22.58 14.93
N ALA A 169 10.07 -23.68 15.24
CA ALA A 169 9.53 -25.02 15.01
C ALA A 169 8.09 -25.07 15.56
N PRO A 170 7.13 -25.67 14.83
CA PRO A 170 5.78 -25.80 15.34
C PRO A 170 5.87 -26.47 16.72
N ALA A 171 5.19 -25.93 17.73
CA ALA A 171 5.29 -26.40 19.12
C ALA A 171 5.14 -27.95 19.21
N MET A 172 4.35 -28.54 18.31
CA MET A 172 4.21 -29.98 18.10
C MET A 172 5.52 -30.75 17.83
N ALA A 173 6.44 -30.20 17.03
CA ALA A 173 7.74 -30.83 16.77
C ALA A 173 8.63 -30.83 18.01
N ILE A 174 8.55 -29.78 18.84
CA ILE A 174 9.26 -29.70 20.13
C ILE A 174 8.70 -30.74 21.10
N TYR A 175 7.38 -30.90 21.17
CA TYR A 175 6.76 -31.93 22.03
C TYR A 175 7.07 -33.35 21.56
N LEU A 176 7.09 -33.62 20.25
CA LEU A 176 7.52 -34.91 19.69
C LEU A 176 8.99 -35.21 20.02
N PHE A 177 9.88 -34.23 19.84
CA PHE A 177 11.30 -34.37 20.15
C PHE A 177 11.54 -34.61 21.65
N LEU A 178 10.87 -33.87 22.53
CA LEU A 178 10.90 -34.09 23.97
C LEU A 178 10.36 -35.49 24.34
N GLY A 179 9.29 -35.96 23.69
CA GLY A 179 8.74 -37.30 23.89
C GLY A 179 9.74 -38.41 23.53
N VAL A 180 10.44 -38.28 22.40
CA VAL A 180 11.49 -39.23 21.97
C VAL A 180 12.67 -39.23 22.94
N LEU A 181 13.09 -38.06 23.42
CA LEU A 181 14.15 -37.95 24.43
C LEU A 181 13.79 -38.65 25.74
N VAL A 182 12.57 -38.44 26.24
CA VAL A 182 12.09 -39.11 27.46
C VAL A 182 12.04 -40.63 27.26
N ALA A 183 11.58 -41.11 26.09
CA ALA A 183 11.58 -42.54 25.78
C ALA A 183 13.00 -43.13 25.76
N LEU A 184 13.96 -42.43 25.15
CA LEU A 184 15.38 -42.83 25.14
C LEU A 184 15.97 -42.91 26.55
N VAL A 185 15.70 -41.93 27.40
CA VAL A 185 16.16 -41.92 28.80
C VAL A 185 15.58 -43.10 29.57
N VAL A 186 14.28 -43.40 29.41
CA VAL A 186 13.64 -44.55 30.06
C VAL A 186 14.27 -45.87 29.62
N ILE A 187 14.56 -46.02 28.31
CA ILE A 187 15.23 -47.21 27.77
C ILE A 187 16.64 -47.33 28.36
N LEU A 188 17.44 -46.26 28.34
CA LEU A 188 18.81 -46.27 28.86
C LEU A 188 18.87 -46.60 30.35
N VAL A 189 17.98 -46.01 31.16
CA VAL A 189 17.88 -46.34 32.60
C VAL A 189 17.46 -47.79 32.81
N SER A 190 16.56 -48.33 31.99
CA SER A 190 16.12 -49.73 32.09
C SER A 190 17.24 -50.72 31.75
N VAL A 191 18.03 -50.42 30.71
CA VAL A 191 19.13 -51.26 30.25
C VAL A 191 20.28 -51.22 31.25
N THR A 192 20.67 -50.03 31.71
CA THR A 192 21.74 -49.87 32.73
C THR A 192 21.38 -50.52 34.05
N SER A 193 20.12 -50.41 34.51
CA SER A 193 19.65 -51.10 35.72
C SER A 193 19.71 -52.63 35.57
N LYS A 194 19.32 -53.18 34.41
CA LYS A 194 19.41 -54.63 34.14
C LYS A 194 20.87 -55.10 34.06
N LEU A 195 21.74 -54.32 33.42
CA LEU A 195 23.16 -54.65 33.28
C LEU A 195 23.88 -54.64 34.64
N ASN A 196 23.60 -53.65 35.50
CA ASN A 196 24.15 -53.59 36.85
C ASN A 196 23.73 -54.78 37.71
N ASN A 197 22.48 -55.23 37.58
CA ASN A 197 22.01 -56.42 38.31
C ASN A 197 22.70 -57.71 37.85
N VAL A 198 22.98 -57.84 36.55
CA VAL A 198 23.73 -58.99 36.00
C VAL A 198 25.20 -58.97 36.42
N LEU A 199 25.82 -57.79 36.47
CA LEU A 199 27.20 -57.62 36.97
C LEU A 199 27.31 -57.94 38.47
N ALA A 200 26.36 -57.47 39.29
CA ALA A 200 26.31 -57.76 40.72
C ALA A 200 26.12 -59.26 41.00
N ALA A 201 25.22 -59.93 40.25
CA ALA A 201 25.02 -61.38 40.35
C ALA A 201 26.27 -62.18 39.98
N LYS A 202 27.06 -61.72 39.00
CA LYS A 202 28.32 -62.37 38.60
C LYS A 202 29.44 -62.18 39.64
N ASN A 203 29.43 -61.07 40.38
CA ASN A 203 30.44 -60.74 41.39
C ASN A 203 30.12 -61.32 42.78
N GLY A 204 29.01 -62.06 42.93
CA GLY A 204 28.61 -62.68 44.20
C GLY A 204 28.09 -61.69 45.25
N GLU A 205 27.75 -60.47 44.86
CA GLU A 205 27.18 -59.45 45.74
C GLU A 205 25.65 -59.59 45.86
N GLU A 206 25.09 -59.22 47.02
CA GLU A 206 23.64 -59.22 47.24
C GLU A 206 22.91 -58.35 46.21
N VAL A 207 22.01 -58.97 45.43
CA VAL A 207 21.17 -58.28 44.46
C VAL A 207 20.06 -57.54 45.21
N LYS A 208 20.28 -56.28 45.56
CA LYS A 208 19.23 -55.42 46.12
C LYS A 208 18.09 -55.26 45.11
N PRO A 209 16.82 -55.41 45.51
CA PRO A 209 15.69 -55.24 44.60
C PRO A 209 15.72 -53.82 44.02
N SER A 210 15.78 -53.72 42.69
CA SER A 210 15.77 -52.44 41.98
C SER A 210 14.50 -51.68 42.34
N THR A 211 14.62 -50.64 43.15
CA THR A 211 13.51 -49.70 43.36
C THR A 211 13.22 -49.06 42.01
N PRO A 212 11.99 -49.15 41.49
CA PRO A 212 11.66 -48.52 40.22
C PRO A 212 12.06 -47.05 40.22
N PHE A 213 12.61 -46.54 39.12
CA PHE A 213 13.17 -45.19 39.08
C PHE A 213 12.14 -44.12 39.53
N TRP A 214 10.86 -44.31 39.23
CA TRP A 214 9.74 -43.45 39.66
C TRP A 214 9.47 -43.43 41.18
N LYS A 215 9.98 -44.41 41.94
CA LYS A 215 9.92 -44.46 43.41
C LYS A 215 11.18 -43.92 44.09
N SER A 216 12.18 -43.47 43.32
CA SER A 216 13.38 -42.86 43.89
C SER A 216 13.02 -41.54 44.58
N ARG A 217 13.34 -41.42 45.88
CA ARG A 217 13.15 -40.16 46.64
C ARG A 217 13.91 -38.99 46.00
N LYS A 218 15.05 -39.26 45.36
CA LYS A 218 15.83 -38.25 44.63
C LYS A 218 15.08 -37.80 43.37
N LEU A 219 14.48 -38.72 42.61
CA LEU A 219 13.68 -38.36 41.44
C LEU A 219 12.42 -37.59 41.84
N LEU A 220 11.71 -38.04 42.88
CA LEU A 220 10.54 -37.35 43.39
C LEU A 220 10.89 -35.92 43.85
N ALA A 221 12.00 -35.75 44.60
CA ALA A 221 12.48 -34.44 45.02
C ALA A 221 12.84 -33.54 43.82
N THR A 222 13.56 -34.06 42.81
CA THR A 222 13.90 -33.31 41.60
C THR A 222 12.66 -32.91 40.80
N LEU A 223 11.68 -33.81 40.64
CA LEU A 223 10.43 -33.52 39.95
C LEU A 223 9.60 -32.45 40.68
N ILE A 224 9.55 -32.49 42.02
CA ILE A 224 8.89 -31.45 42.82
C ILE A 224 9.59 -30.10 42.66
N ILE A 225 10.93 -30.05 42.65
CA ILE A 225 11.68 -28.81 42.41
C ILE A 225 11.39 -28.26 41.02
N LEU A 226 11.46 -29.10 39.97
CA LEU A 226 11.16 -28.69 38.60
C LEU A 226 9.72 -28.22 38.44
N ALA A 227 8.76 -28.93 39.05
CA ALA A 227 7.35 -28.53 39.05
C ALA A 227 7.16 -27.18 39.76
N THR A 228 7.84 -26.97 40.90
CA THR A 228 7.80 -25.69 41.63
C THR A 228 8.37 -24.56 40.78
N ILE A 229 9.53 -24.76 40.13
CA ILE A 229 10.14 -23.78 39.23
C ILE A 229 9.20 -23.49 38.06
N PHE A 230 8.58 -24.52 37.47
CA PHE A 230 7.66 -24.34 36.36
C PHE A 230 6.41 -23.55 36.76
N VAL A 231 5.79 -23.88 37.90
CA VAL A 231 4.63 -23.15 38.42
C VAL A 231 5.03 -21.71 38.74
N PHE A 232 6.17 -21.50 39.40
CA PHE A 232 6.68 -20.16 39.72
C PHE A 232 6.97 -19.35 38.46
N TYR A 233 7.59 -19.96 37.44
CA TYR A 233 7.84 -19.32 36.15
C TYR A 233 6.53 -18.88 35.47
N ASN A 234 5.52 -19.75 35.40
CA ASN A 234 4.22 -19.39 34.80
C ASN A 234 3.49 -18.31 35.60
N LEU A 235 3.59 -18.35 36.93
CA LEU A 235 2.99 -17.33 37.80
C LEU A 235 3.65 -15.96 37.59
N VAL A 236 4.98 -15.91 37.57
CA VAL A 236 5.74 -14.68 37.31
C VAL A 236 5.49 -14.20 35.89
N ASP A 237 5.56 -15.07 34.88
CA ASP A 237 5.33 -14.69 33.49
C ASP A 237 3.91 -14.14 33.28
N GLY A 238 2.90 -14.80 33.84
CA GLY A 238 1.52 -14.31 33.85
C GLY A 238 1.41 -12.95 34.53
N ALA A 239 2.06 -12.75 35.68
CA ALA A 239 2.06 -11.49 36.39
C ALA A 239 2.72 -10.35 35.60
N ILE A 240 3.82 -10.60 34.89
CA ILE A 240 4.48 -9.57 34.07
C ILE A 240 3.60 -9.25 32.83
N HIS A 241 2.86 -10.22 32.28
CA HIS A 241 1.94 -9.98 31.16
C HIS A 241 0.66 -9.24 31.55
N LEU A 242 0.27 -9.25 32.83
CA LEU A 242 -0.87 -8.45 33.31
C LEU A 242 -0.66 -6.97 33.01
N GLY A 243 -1.66 -6.36 32.34
CA GLY A 243 -1.63 -4.95 31.97
C GLY A 243 -0.85 -4.63 30.69
N ARG A 244 -0.20 -5.60 30.03
CA ARG A 244 0.40 -5.40 28.70
C ARG A 244 -0.63 -5.69 27.61
N GLN A 245 -0.81 -4.72 26.70
CA GLN A 245 -1.78 -4.79 25.60
C GLN A 245 -1.13 -5.09 24.24
N GLN A 246 0.03 -5.75 24.24
CA GLN A 246 0.73 -6.08 22.99
C GLN A 246 -0.14 -7.01 22.12
N GLY A 247 -0.27 -6.67 20.84
CA GLY A 247 -1.15 -7.37 19.90
C GLY A 247 -2.62 -6.96 19.99
N TYR A 248 -2.99 -6.00 20.85
CA TYR A 248 -4.35 -5.48 20.89
C TYR A 248 -4.71 -4.82 19.55
N GLN A 249 -5.78 -5.34 18.91
CA GLN A 249 -6.25 -4.95 17.58
C GLN A 249 -7.79 -4.89 17.58
N PRO A 250 -8.38 -3.80 18.07
CA PRO A 250 -9.83 -3.63 18.09
C PRO A 250 -10.37 -3.27 16.70
N ALA A 251 -11.56 -3.77 16.40
CA ALA A 251 -12.28 -3.37 15.20
C ALA A 251 -12.58 -1.87 15.23
N GLN A 252 -12.23 -1.17 14.15
CA GLN A 252 -12.45 0.26 13.99
C GLN A 252 -13.80 0.56 13.32
N PRO A 253 -14.42 1.74 13.55
CA PRO A 253 -15.69 2.12 12.92
C PRO A 253 -15.62 2.15 11.38
N ILE A 254 -14.46 2.54 10.86
CA ILE A 254 -14.13 2.52 9.43
C ILE A 254 -12.90 1.63 9.25
N LYS A 255 -12.96 0.72 8.26
CA LYS A 255 -11.85 -0.18 7.93
C LYS A 255 -10.73 0.55 7.19
N PHE A 256 -10.08 1.47 7.90
CA PHE A 256 -8.97 2.27 7.37
C PHE A 256 -7.69 1.44 7.26
N SER A 257 -7.07 1.45 6.08
CA SER A 257 -5.84 0.70 5.81
C SER A 257 -4.61 1.61 5.76
N HIS A 258 -3.73 1.49 6.75
CA HIS A 258 -2.43 2.18 6.72
C HIS A 258 -1.53 1.60 5.62
N GLN A 259 -1.61 0.30 5.35
CA GLN A 259 -0.90 -0.34 4.24
C GLN A 259 -1.21 0.28 2.88
N LEU A 260 -2.47 0.65 2.63
CA LEU A 260 -2.84 1.31 1.38
C LEU A 260 -2.27 2.73 1.32
N HIS A 261 -2.46 3.53 2.38
CA HIS A 261 -2.12 4.95 2.38
C HIS A 261 -0.61 5.20 2.54
N ALA A 262 0.01 4.68 3.60
CA ALA A 262 1.44 4.84 3.87
C ALA A 262 2.30 3.84 3.07
N GLY A 263 1.83 2.60 2.91
CA GLY A 263 2.59 1.54 2.23
C GLY A 263 2.62 1.67 0.71
N LYS A 264 1.44 1.65 0.07
CA LYS A 264 1.32 1.65 -1.41
C LYS A 264 1.38 3.06 -2.01
N HIS A 265 0.68 4.01 -1.40
CA HIS A 265 0.64 5.39 -1.89
C HIS A 265 1.75 6.28 -1.34
N LYS A 266 2.56 5.77 -0.39
CA LYS A 266 3.71 6.48 0.19
C LYS A 266 3.34 7.85 0.75
N ILE A 267 2.15 7.96 1.34
CA ILE A 267 1.72 9.17 2.03
C ILE A 267 2.52 9.27 3.34
N GLU A 268 3.20 10.40 3.51
CA GLU A 268 4.01 10.66 4.70
C GLU A 268 3.17 10.65 5.98
N CYS A 269 3.72 10.05 7.05
CA CYS A 269 3.00 9.85 8.32
C CYS A 269 2.46 11.16 8.90
N GLN A 270 3.27 12.23 8.80
CA GLN A 270 2.96 13.55 9.35
C GLN A 270 1.91 14.32 8.54
N TYR A 271 1.53 13.86 7.34
CA TYR A 271 0.43 14.47 6.59
C TYR A 271 -0.90 14.35 7.34
N CYS A 272 -1.17 13.17 7.91
CA CYS A 272 -2.36 12.92 8.72
C CYS A 272 -2.10 13.19 10.22
N HIS A 273 -0.92 12.81 10.70
CA HIS A 273 -0.52 12.93 12.11
C HIS A 273 0.39 14.15 12.33
N SER A 274 -0.08 15.32 11.93
CA SER A 274 0.70 16.55 11.87
C SER A 274 1.20 17.03 13.23
N THR A 275 0.44 16.80 14.30
CA THR A 275 0.83 17.27 15.64
C THR A 275 1.89 16.40 16.30
N ALA A 276 2.27 15.26 15.70
CA ALA A 276 3.33 14.40 16.23
C ALA A 276 4.67 15.14 16.37
N ALA A 277 4.95 16.09 15.48
CA ALA A 277 6.14 16.92 15.56
C ALA A 277 5.98 18.12 16.51
N GLN A 278 4.77 18.58 16.79
CA GLN A 278 4.55 19.87 17.44
C GLN A 278 4.23 19.74 18.93
N GLY A 279 3.50 18.69 19.30
CA GLY A 279 2.87 18.59 20.60
C GLY A 279 3.16 17.31 21.37
N LYS A 280 2.60 17.27 22.58
CA LYS A 280 2.64 16.12 23.48
C LYS A 280 1.98 14.90 22.84
N HIS A 281 0.84 15.10 22.18
CA HIS A 281 0.04 14.04 21.58
C HIS A 281 0.05 14.15 20.06
N SER A 282 0.13 13.01 19.39
CA SER A 282 -0.16 12.90 17.96
C SER A 282 -1.67 12.88 17.76
N ASN A 283 -2.19 13.73 16.88
CA ASN A 283 -3.59 13.84 16.59
C ASN A 283 -4.06 12.62 15.79
N ILE A 284 -5.33 12.25 15.99
CA ILE A 284 -6.06 11.48 14.98
C ILE A 284 -6.57 12.51 13.95
N PRO A 285 -6.39 12.28 12.64
CA PRO A 285 -6.79 13.25 11.63
C PRO A 285 -8.30 13.55 11.73
N SER A 286 -8.64 14.82 11.53
CA SER A 286 -10.05 15.21 11.37
C SER A 286 -10.63 14.62 10.09
N VAL A 287 -11.96 14.53 10.00
CA VAL A 287 -12.65 14.05 8.79
C VAL A 287 -12.29 14.89 7.56
N ASN A 288 -12.00 16.18 7.74
CA ASN A 288 -11.60 17.08 6.64
C ASN A 288 -10.31 16.62 5.96
N THR A 289 -9.35 16.07 6.72
CA THR A 289 -8.11 15.52 6.15
C THR A 289 -8.43 14.37 5.18
N CYS A 290 -9.42 13.53 5.51
CA CYS A 290 -9.88 12.47 4.61
C CYS A 290 -10.48 13.06 3.32
N MET A 291 -11.28 14.12 3.46
CA MET A 291 -11.97 14.75 2.33
C MET A 291 -11.06 15.49 1.35
N ASN A 292 -9.80 15.77 1.71
CA ASN A 292 -8.83 16.37 0.77
C ASN A 292 -8.63 15.52 -0.50
N CYS A 293 -8.68 14.19 -0.36
CA CYS A 293 -8.56 13.26 -1.47
C CYS A 293 -9.88 12.57 -1.80
N HIS A 294 -10.68 12.23 -0.78
CA HIS A 294 -11.89 11.43 -0.97
C HIS A 294 -13.05 12.15 -1.65
N LYS A 295 -12.95 13.46 -1.94
CA LYS A 295 -13.88 14.12 -2.88
C LYS A 295 -13.77 13.55 -4.30
N ASN A 296 -12.54 13.28 -4.73
CA ASN A 296 -12.22 12.78 -6.07
C ASN A 296 -12.03 11.26 -6.08
N VAL A 297 -11.65 10.68 -4.94
CA VAL A 297 -11.45 9.23 -4.78
C VAL A 297 -12.64 8.61 -4.06
N GLN A 298 -13.65 8.20 -4.84
CA GLN A 298 -14.93 7.71 -4.34
C GLN A 298 -14.99 6.19 -4.12
N LYS A 299 -14.04 5.43 -4.72
CA LYS A 299 -14.02 3.96 -4.66
C LYS A 299 -12.66 3.45 -4.22
N GLY A 300 -12.65 2.64 -3.15
CA GLY A 300 -11.47 1.94 -2.66
C GLY A 300 -11.25 0.60 -3.38
N PRO A 301 -10.01 0.08 -3.38
CA PRO A 301 -9.66 -1.15 -4.08
C PRO A 301 -10.25 -2.43 -3.46
N GLU A 302 -10.52 -2.44 -2.16
CA GLU A 302 -10.99 -3.63 -1.45
C GLU A 302 -12.49 -3.57 -1.10
N PHE A 303 -12.94 -2.47 -0.49
CA PHE A 303 -14.32 -2.32 0.00
C PHE A 303 -15.22 -1.48 -0.90
N GLY A 304 -14.73 -1.12 -2.10
CA GLY A 304 -15.48 -0.30 -3.05
C GLY A 304 -15.87 1.05 -2.43
N THR A 305 -17.16 1.39 -2.50
CA THR A 305 -17.72 2.65 -1.97
C THR A 305 -18.15 2.57 -0.51
N THR A 306 -18.29 1.36 0.05
CA THR A 306 -18.94 1.11 1.36
C THR A 306 -18.26 1.84 2.53
N GLU A 307 -16.94 1.73 2.64
CA GLU A 307 -16.20 2.35 3.74
C GLU A 307 -15.98 3.86 3.52
N ILE A 308 -15.90 4.30 2.26
CA ILE A 308 -15.78 5.74 1.93
C ILE A 308 -17.11 6.46 2.18
N ALA A 309 -18.26 5.80 1.97
CA ALA A 309 -19.56 6.35 2.29
C ALA A 309 -19.71 6.72 3.79
N LYS A 310 -19.05 5.96 4.68
CA LYS A 310 -19.01 6.31 6.12
C LYS A 310 -18.25 7.61 6.37
N ILE A 311 -17.18 7.88 5.60
CA ILE A 311 -16.45 9.15 5.66
C ILE A 311 -17.35 10.29 5.19
N TYR A 312 -18.09 10.10 4.09
CA TYR A 312 -19.03 11.12 3.60
C TYR A 312 -20.15 11.42 4.60
N ALA A 313 -20.73 10.38 5.21
CA ALA A 313 -21.71 10.54 6.27
C ALA A 313 -21.15 11.31 7.47
N ALA A 314 -19.90 11.03 7.88
CA ALA A 314 -19.21 11.77 8.94
C ALA A 314 -18.86 13.20 8.53
N ALA A 315 -18.49 13.44 7.28
CA ALA A 315 -18.14 14.76 6.76
C ALA A 315 -19.36 15.64 6.47
N GLY A 316 -20.55 15.03 6.31
CA GLY A 316 -21.73 15.68 5.77
C GLY A 316 -21.64 15.96 4.28
N TRP A 317 -20.88 15.18 3.52
CA TRP A 317 -20.66 15.34 2.08
C TRP A 317 -21.67 14.55 1.25
N ASP A 318 -22.30 15.19 0.26
CA ASP A 318 -23.13 14.54 -0.75
C ASP A 318 -22.31 14.36 -2.05
N PRO A 319 -22.00 13.10 -2.44
CA PRO A 319 -21.21 12.82 -3.64
C PRO A 319 -21.95 13.13 -4.96
N ASP A 320 -23.28 13.11 -4.98
CA ASP A 320 -24.07 13.35 -6.19
C ASP A 320 -24.20 14.85 -6.48
N GLN A 321 -24.33 15.66 -5.42
CA GLN A 321 -24.38 17.12 -5.53
C GLN A 321 -23.01 17.80 -5.50
N GLY A 322 -21.97 17.08 -5.06
CA GLY A 322 -20.62 17.61 -4.90
C GLY A 322 -20.51 18.72 -3.85
N LYS A 323 -21.34 18.67 -2.79
CA LYS A 323 -21.43 19.71 -1.76
C LYS A 323 -21.56 19.13 -0.36
N TYR A 324 -21.16 19.93 0.64
CA TYR A 324 -21.46 19.63 2.05
C TYR A 324 -22.90 20.04 2.35
N VAL A 325 -23.70 19.07 2.81
CA VAL A 325 -25.13 19.21 3.07
C VAL A 325 -25.48 19.15 4.56
N ASN A 326 -24.59 18.60 5.39
CA ASN A 326 -24.79 18.46 6.83
C ASN A 326 -23.52 18.90 7.59
N GLU A 327 -23.70 19.25 8.87
CA GLU A 327 -22.59 19.50 9.78
C GLU A 327 -21.75 18.23 10.01
N PRO A 328 -20.42 18.34 10.03
CA PRO A 328 -19.54 17.19 10.22
C PRO A 328 -19.66 16.63 11.64
N LYS A 329 -19.73 15.30 11.74
CA LYS A 329 -19.72 14.55 12.99
C LYS A 329 -18.36 13.86 13.19
N PRO A 330 -17.74 13.95 14.40
CA PRO A 330 -16.51 13.25 14.69
C PRO A 330 -16.67 11.72 14.55
N ILE A 331 -15.63 11.07 14.04
CA ILE A 331 -15.56 9.60 14.00
C ILE A 331 -15.06 9.11 15.36
N GLU A 332 -15.80 8.20 15.98
CA GLU A 332 -15.47 7.60 17.27
C GLU A 332 -14.42 6.48 17.12
N TRP A 333 -13.18 6.87 16.88
CA TRP A 333 -12.06 5.93 16.77
C TRP A 333 -11.77 5.22 18.09
N VAL A 334 -11.45 3.92 18.01
CA VAL A 334 -11.02 3.15 19.18
C VAL A 334 -9.52 3.29 19.34
N ARG A 335 -9.08 3.91 20.44
CA ARG A 335 -7.67 4.14 20.73
C ARG A 335 -6.95 2.82 21.04
N ILE A 336 -5.87 2.56 20.31
CA ILE A 336 -5.07 1.33 20.42
C ILE A 336 -3.93 1.50 21.42
N HIS A 337 -3.17 2.59 21.30
CA HIS A 337 -2.03 2.87 22.17
C HIS A 337 -2.48 3.77 23.33
N ASN A 338 -2.50 3.22 24.54
CA ASN A 338 -2.82 3.96 25.74
C ASN A 338 -1.70 3.84 26.78
N LEU A 339 -1.40 4.95 27.43
CA LEU A 339 -0.49 5.02 28.57
C LEU A 339 -1.29 5.54 29.77
N PRO A 340 -0.95 5.12 31.01
CA PRO A 340 -1.59 5.67 32.20
C PRO A 340 -1.45 7.20 32.28
N GLU A 341 -2.46 7.87 32.83
CA GLU A 341 -2.53 9.35 32.83
C GLU A 341 -1.41 10.02 33.63
N HIS A 342 -0.85 9.34 34.62
CA HIS A 342 0.29 9.83 35.40
C HIS A 342 1.61 9.84 34.60
N VAL A 343 1.65 9.22 33.42
CA VAL A 343 2.83 9.20 32.55
C VAL A 343 2.81 10.41 31.62
N TYR A 344 3.83 11.24 31.73
CA TYR A 344 4.05 12.33 30.77
C TYR A 344 4.89 11.85 29.59
N PHE A 345 4.24 11.59 28.46
CA PHE A 345 4.90 11.29 27.19
C PHE A 345 4.67 12.43 26.20
N ASN A 346 5.71 12.89 25.49
CA ASN A 346 5.62 13.98 24.50
C ASN A 346 6.20 13.55 23.13
N HIS A 347 5.37 13.50 22.09
CA HIS A 347 5.79 13.09 20.74
C HIS A 347 6.84 14.02 20.13
N ALA A 348 6.68 15.34 20.26
CA ALA A 348 7.58 16.32 19.66
C ALA A 348 9.04 16.15 20.11
N GLN A 349 9.27 15.78 21.38
CA GLN A 349 10.62 15.51 21.89
C GLN A 349 11.27 14.31 21.18
N HIS A 350 10.51 13.24 20.93
CA HIS A 350 11.03 12.04 20.29
C HIS A 350 11.18 12.22 18.77
N VAL A 351 10.23 12.90 18.13
CA VAL A 351 10.23 13.09 16.66
C VAL A 351 11.17 14.22 16.23
N ASN A 352 11.10 15.40 16.87
CA ASN A 352 11.89 16.56 16.42
C ASN A 352 13.30 16.58 17.00
N ALA A 353 13.44 16.36 18.31
CA ALA A 353 14.74 16.42 18.97
C ALA A 353 15.47 15.08 18.89
N GLY A 354 14.77 13.98 19.17
CA GLY A 354 15.34 12.63 19.11
C GLY A 354 15.48 12.06 17.70
N LYS A 355 14.78 12.62 16.70
CA LYS A 355 14.74 12.10 15.32
C LYS A 355 14.41 10.60 15.24
N ILE A 356 13.61 10.11 16.18
CA ILE A 356 13.24 8.69 16.27
C ILE A 356 12.19 8.38 15.20
N ALA A 357 12.46 7.35 14.40
CA ALA A 357 11.52 6.87 13.39
C ALA A 357 10.25 6.32 14.04
N CYS A 358 9.09 6.57 13.42
CA CYS A 358 7.78 6.13 13.93
C CYS A 358 7.71 4.61 14.14
N GLN A 359 8.36 3.86 13.25
CA GLN A 359 8.38 2.40 13.21
C GLN A 359 9.07 1.79 14.43
N ASN A 360 10.00 2.49 15.05
CA ASN A 360 10.71 1.99 16.24
C ASN A 360 9.75 1.80 17.43
N CYS A 361 8.68 2.59 17.49
CA CYS A 361 7.68 2.53 18.57
C CYS A 361 6.37 1.85 18.12
N HIS A 362 5.92 2.11 16.90
CA HIS A 362 4.62 1.63 16.41
C HIS A 362 4.72 0.40 15.50
N GLY A 363 5.93 -0.09 15.19
CA GLY A 363 6.15 -1.17 14.24
C GLY A 363 6.02 -0.73 12.78
N PRO A 364 6.08 -1.66 11.81
CA PRO A 364 5.97 -1.35 10.38
C PRO A 364 4.51 -1.01 10.00
N VAL A 365 4.02 0.16 10.40
CA VAL A 365 2.63 0.60 10.21
C VAL A 365 2.26 0.66 8.73
N GLU A 366 3.22 0.96 7.85
CA GLU A 366 3.07 0.93 6.40
C GLU A 366 2.77 -0.45 5.81
N GLU A 367 2.93 -1.53 6.60
CA GLU A 367 2.54 -2.89 6.22
C GLU A 367 1.22 -3.31 6.90
N MET A 368 0.73 -2.53 7.87
CA MET A 368 -0.45 -2.85 8.67
C MET A 368 -1.73 -2.49 7.94
N LYS A 369 -2.52 -3.51 7.59
CA LYS A 369 -3.87 -3.29 7.07
C LYS A 369 -4.83 -2.77 8.14
N GLU A 370 -4.67 -3.25 9.36
CA GLU A 370 -5.33 -2.73 10.55
C GLU A 370 -4.25 -2.61 11.62
N VAL A 371 -4.24 -1.49 12.34
CA VAL A 371 -3.19 -1.21 13.32
C VAL A 371 -3.42 -2.05 14.56
N TYR A 372 -2.33 -2.56 15.13
CA TYR A 372 -2.31 -3.22 16.42
C TYR A 372 -1.19 -2.64 17.27
N GLN A 373 -1.24 -2.87 18.57
CA GLN A 373 -0.15 -2.44 19.46
C GLN A 373 1.08 -3.33 19.26
N PHE A 374 2.07 -2.84 18.52
CA PHE A 374 3.32 -3.56 18.25
C PHE A 374 4.23 -3.64 19.47
N ALA A 375 4.53 -2.49 20.09
CA ALA A 375 5.42 -2.41 21.25
C ALA A 375 4.65 -2.59 22.56
N PRO A 376 5.29 -3.17 23.60
CA PRO A 376 4.66 -3.37 24.89
C PRO A 376 4.37 -2.06 25.65
N LEU A 377 5.06 -0.97 25.32
CA LEU A 377 4.94 0.35 25.98
C LEU A 377 5.11 0.29 27.51
N SER A 378 5.91 -0.66 28.00
CA SER A 378 6.21 -0.79 29.42
C SER A 378 7.32 0.16 29.86
N MET A 379 7.36 0.51 31.15
CA MET A 379 8.42 1.34 31.73
C MET A 379 9.83 0.78 31.42
N GLY A 380 10.02 -0.54 31.56
CA GLY A 380 11.30 -1.19 31.27
C GLY A 380 11.71 -1.05 29.81
N TRP A 381 10.76 -1.12 28.87
CA TRP A 381 11.03 -0.90 27.46
C TRP A 381 11.44 0.56 27.19
N CYS A 382 10.72 1.53 27.77
CA CYS A 382 11.08 2.95 27.65
C CYS A 382 12.47 3.25 28.23
N ILE A 383 12.76 2.77 29.44
CA ILE A 383 14.06 3.01 30.11
C ILE A 383 15.21 2.39 29.34
N ASN A 384 15.05 1.17 28.83
CA ASN A 384 16.09 0.52 28.05
C ASN A 384 16.35 1.27 26.74
N CYS A 385 15.30 1.75 26.07
CA CYS A 385 15.46 2.63 24.91
C CYS A 385 16.21 3.91 25.29
N HIS A 386 15.85 4.59 26.38
CA HIS A 386 16.52 5.80 26.83
C HIS A 386 17.98 5.59 27.25
N ARG A 387 18.32 4.40 27.79
CA ARG A 387 19.71 4.05 28.16
C ARG A 387 20.60 3.78 26.96
N ASN A 388 20.03 3.23 25.88
CA ASN A 388 20.78 2.72 24.75
C ASN A 388 20.73 3.65 23.52
N THR A 389 19.82 4.62 23.49
CA THR A 389 19.68 5.54 22.35
C THR A 389 20.58 6.75 22.56
N GLU A 390 21.51 6.95 21.65
CA GLU A 390 22.39 8.12 21.66
C GLU A 390 21.62 9.38 21.26
N VAL A 391 21.86 10.46 21.99
CA VAL A 391 21.35 11.78 21.62
C VAL A 391 22.27 12.40 20.57
N GLN A 392 21.69 13.16 19.64
CA GLN A 392 22.47 13.92 18.67
C GLN A 392 23.13 15.14 19.34
N PHE A 393 24.20 14.90 20.09
CA PHE A 393 24.87 15.95 20.87
C PHE A 393 25.71 16.88 19.99
N ALA A 394 26.56 16.31 19.12
CA ALA A 394 27.52 17.08 18.34
C ALA A 394 26.89 17.87 17.17
N ASN A 395 25.85 17.32 16.54
CA ASN A 395 25.29 17.88 15.30
C ASN A 395 24.04 18.74 15.55
N ASN A 396 23.73 19.06 16.82
CA ASN A 396 22.55 19.81 17.18
C ASN A 396 22.90 21.27 17.48
N ASN A 397 22.42 22.17 16.63
CA ASN A 397 22.59 23.63 16.75
C ASN A 397 21.99 24.21 18.04
N TYR A 398 21.19 23.46 18.79
CA TYR A 398 20.73 23.87 20.10
C TYR A 398 21.90 24.14 21.07
N TYR A 399 22.96 23.33 21.03
CA TYR A 399 24.08 23.45 21.98
C TYR A 399 25.07 24.57 21.64
N SER A 400 25.22 24.91 20.35
CA SER A 400 26.14 25.96 19.92
C SER A 400 25.79 27.34 20.47
N ILE A 401 24.50 27.61 20.73
CA ILE A 401 24.05 28.84 21.40
C ILE A 401 24.58 28.90 22.83
N TYR A 402 24.55 27.78 23.58
CA TYR A 402 25.04 27.73 24.95
C TYR A 402 26.56 27.79 25.03
N GLU A 403 27.27 27.16 24.07
CA GLU A 403 28.72 27.27 23.95
C GLU A 403 29.13 28.73 23.71
N LYS A 404 28.45 29.42 22.79
CA LYS A 404 28.68 30.86 22.54
C LYS A 404 28.42 31.71 23.78
N ILE A 405 27.30 31.50 24.47
CA ILE A 405 26.97 32.23 25.71
C ILE A 405 28.05 31.97 26.78
N HIS A 406 28.55 30.74 26.89
CA HIS A 406 29.62 30.39 27.82
C HIS A 406 30.93 31.12 27.48
N GLU A 407 31.31 31.19 26.21
CA GLU A 407 32.49 31.94 25.75
C GLU A 407 32.35 33.46 25.96
N GLU A 408 31.16 34.01 25.73
CA GLU A 408 30.88 35.44 25.92
C GLU A 408 30.89 35.83 27.41
N LEU A 409 30.42 34.95 28.30
CA LEU A 409 30.59 35.10 29.75
C LEU A 409 32.07 35.05 30.14
N LYS A 410 32.82 34.06 29.64
CA LYS A 410 34.26 33.89 29.97
C LYS A 410 35.11 35.05 29.49
N SER A 411 34.78 35.62 28.33
CA SER A 411 35.44 36.79 27.75
C SER A 411 34.94 38.13 28.31
N LYS A 412 34.02 38.11 29.28
CA LYS A 412 33.37 39.30 29.87
C LYS A 412 32.68 40.20 28.83
N LYS A 413 32.26 39.64 27.70
CA LYS A 413 31.36 40.33 26.74
C LYS A 413 29.93 40.35 27.24
N LEU A 414 29.56 39.36 28.06
CA LEU A 414 28.31 39.28 28.81
C LEU A 414 28.63 39.18 30.30
N ASP A 415 27.96 39.98 31.13
CA ASP A 415 28.13 39.95 32.59
C ASP A 415 27.21 38.94 33.28
N LYS A 416 26.04 38.66 32.68
CA LYS A 416 25.04 37.72 33.19
C LYS A 416 24.16 37.20 32.06
N VAL A 417 23.59 36.02 32.24
CA VAL A 417 22.62 35.41 31.30
C VAL A 417 21.22 35.66 31.84
N THR A 418 20.34 36.25 31.02
CA THR A 418 18.94 36.48 31.35
C THR A 418 18.04 35.64 30.44
N VAL A 419 16.73 35.59 30.75
CA VAL A 419 15.73 34.91 29.90
C VAL A 419 15.72 35.47 28.48
N GLU A 420 15.99 36.77 28.32
CA GLU A 420 16.17 37.42 27.03
C GLU A 420 17.41 36.89 26.26
N THR A 421 18.52 36.61 26.95
CA THR A 421 19.76 36.08 26.32
C THR A 421 19.54 34.71 25.67
N ILE A 422 18.61 33.90 26.18
CA ILE A 422 18.22 32.61 25.59
C ILE A 422 16.99 32.72 24.67
N GLY A 423 16.57 33.94 24.36
CA GLY A 423 15.49 34.27 23.45
C GLY A 423 14.08 34.06 24.02
N GLY A 424 13.90 34.01 25.34
CA GLY A 424 12.60 33.88 25.98
C GLY A 424 11.68 35.11 25.85
N THR A 425 12.13 36.14 25.12
CA THR A 425 11.33 37.30 24.68
C THR A 425 10.79 37.14 23.26
N GLU A 426 11.11 36.04 22.57
CA GLU A 426 10.56 35.75 21.24
C GLU A 426 9.11 35.27 21.36
N CYS A 427 8.19 36.00 20.74
CA CYS A 427 6.75 35.66 20.76
C CYS A 427 6.48 34.21 20.32
N GLN A 428 7.27 33.69 19.38
CA GLN A 428 7.15 32.35 18.80
C GLN A 428 7.44 31.22 19.80
N LYS A 429 8.18 31.50 20.88
CA LYS A 429 8.50 30.51 21.93
C LYS A 429 7.43 30.45 23.03
N CYS A 430 6.54 31.44 23.09
CA CYS A 430 5.48 31.55 24.10
C CYS A 430 4.08 31.38 23.50
N HIS A 431 3.87 31.78 22.25
CA HIS A 431 2.59 31.76 21.55
C HIS A 431 2.63 30.76 20.37
N TYR A 432 2.81 29.48 20.70
CA TYR A 432 2.75 28.36 19.74
C TYR A 432 1.39 28.22 19.07
#